data_AF-A0A3B8Q3N0-F1
#
_entry.id   AF-A0A3B8Q3N0-F1
#
_cell.length_a   1.000
_cell.length_b   1.000
_cell.length_c   1.000
_cell.angle_alpha   90.00
_cell.angle_beta   90.00
_cell.angle_gamma   90.00
#
_symmetry.space_group_name_H-M   'P 1'
#
loop_
_entity.id
_entity.type
_entity.pdbx_description
1 polymer ?
#
loop_
_entity_poly.entity_id
_entity_poly.type
_entity_poly.pdbx_seq_one_letter_code
_entity_poly.pdbx_strand_id
1 'polypeptide(L)'
;MRTSVLLAWLLVFFSAALGATALDWKQEPGDRVAPLAVSTAGKTGFTLMDAAALGIEFTNALSPQRVVMFQNLMNGSGLAAADVDRDGLVDLYFCHKQEGNQLYRNLGGGRFTNVTAQAGVACANQTSVGAVFGDLNGDGAADLIVSGFGGPNVVLLNDGRGRFTDVSASAGISGKSGYTSMALSDVDGDADLDLYLCNFGAQAILRDGGIVSTRMINGQLQITGRNAN
;
A
#
# COMPACT_ATOMS: atom_id res chain seq x y z
N MET A 1 49.42 -51.24 30.47
CA MET A 1 49.57 -49.82 30.09
C MET A 1 48.86 -49.61 28.75
N ARG A 2 48.14 -48.50 28.64
CA ARG A 2 47.02 -48.23 27.71
C ARG A 2 47.37 -48.38 26.22
N THR A 3 46.49 -49.06 25.50
CA THR A 3 46.31 -48.98 24.04
C THR A 3 45.62 -47.66 23.69
N SER A 4 46.03 -47.02 22.59
CA SER A 4 45.35 -45.85 22.02
C SER A 4 45.27 -46.05 20.51
N VAL A 5 44.05 -46.25 20.01
CA VAL A 5 43.72 -46.25 18.59
C VAL A 5 43.10 -44.89 18.29
N LEU A 6 43.74 -44.10 17.43
CA LEU A 6 43.19 -42.87 16.88
C LEU A 6 42.25 -43.24 15.71
N LEU A 7 40.97 -42.86 15.84
CA LEU A 7 39.98 -42.98 14.78
C LEU A 7 39.81 -41.59 14.14
N ALA A 8 40.27 -41.42 12.91
CA ALA A 8 40.03 -40.21 12.12
C ALA A 8 38.66 -40.32 11.44
N TRP A 9 37.76 -39.39 11.74
CA TRP A 9 36.48 -39.25 11.04
C TRP A 9 36.66 -38.39 9.79
N LEU A 10 36.44 -38.97 8.62
CA LEU A 10 36.29 -38.23 7.37
C LEU A 10 34.85 -37.67 7.29
N LEU A 11 34.71 -36.35 7.45
CA LEU A 11 33.47 -35.63 7.16
C LEU A 11 33.39 -35.37 5.65
N VAL A 12 32.51 -36.09 4.96
CA VAL A 12 32.15 -35.80 3.56
C VAL A 12 31.03 -34.77 3.58
N PHE A 13 31.34 -33.54 3.18
CA PHE A 13 30.32 -32.52 2.90
C PHE A 13 29.66 -32.81 1.55
N PHE A 14 28.39 -33.21 1.57
CA PHE A 14 27.55 -33.19 0.37
C PHE A 14 26.99 -31.78 0.17
N SER A 15 27.57 -31.03 -0.75
CA SER A 15 26.97 -29.80 -1.28
C SER A 15 25.88 -30.22 -2.28
N ALA A 16 24.61 -30.14 -1.90
CA ALA A 16 23.51 -30.17 -2.85
C ALA A 16 23.49 -28.85 -3.62
N ALA A 17 24.16 -28.80 -4.77
CA ALA A 17 23.99 -27.69 -5.70
C ALA A 17 22.57 -27.78 -6.29
N LEU A 18 21.66 -26.95 -5.78
CA LEU A 18 20.39 -26.66 -6.45
C LEU A 18 20.74 -25.95 -7.76
N GLY A 19 20.87 -26.72 -8.84
CA GLY A 19 21.10 -26.18 -10.17
C GLY A 19 19.87 -25.41 -10.62
N ALA A 20 19.88 -24.08 -10.45
CA ALA A 20 18.99 -23.22 -11.22
C ALA A 20 19.38 -23.39 -12.69
N THR A 21 18.47 -23.95 -13.49
CA THR A 21 18.65 -24.00 -14.94
C THR A 21 18.78 -22.58 -15.46
N ALA A 22 19.86 -22.27 -16.18
CA ALA A 22 20.03 -20.97 -16.82
C ALA A 22 18.83 -20.68 -17.74
N LEU A 23 18.30 -19.45 -17.66
CA LEU A 23 17.21 -18.99 -18.51
C LEU A 23 17.64 -19.02 -20.00
N ASP A 24 16.78 -19.52 -20.88
CA ASP A 24 17.00 -19.55 -22.32
C ASP A 24 16.72 -18.17 -22.93
N TRP A 25 17.71 -17.28 -22.86
CA TRP A 25 17.61 -15.91 -23.34
C TRP A 25 17.64 -15.84 -24.87
N LYS A 26 16.61 -15.25 -25.45
CA LYS A 26 16.49 -14.91 -26.88
C LYS A 26 16.69 -13.42 -27.05
N GLN A 27 17.55 -13.06 -27.99
CA GLN A 27 17.84 -11.67 -28.31
C GLN A 27 16.79 -11.12 -29.27
N GLU A 28 16.20 -9.97 -28.93
CA GLU A 28 15.30 -9.18 -29.78
C GLU A 28 15.93 -7.80 -30.06
N PRO A 29 15.43 -7.01 -31.03
CA PRO A 29 15.95 -5.67 -31.30
C PRO A 29 15.73 -4.74 -30.10
N GLY A 30 16.79 -4.50 -29.32
CA GLY A 30 16.77 -3.63 -28.13
C GLY A 30 16.66 -4.37 -26.80
N ASP A 31 16.16 -5.60 -26.81
CA ASP A 31 15.83 -6.36 -25.59
C ASP A 31 16.33 -7.81 -25.63
N ARG A 32 16.29 -8.50 -24.49
CA ARG A 32 16.40 -9.96 -24.41
C ARG A 32 15.23 -10.51 -23.62
N VAL A 33 14.64 -11.58 -24.11
CA VAL A 33 13.48 -12.24 -23.50
C VAL A 33 13.81 -13.70 -23.26
N ALA A 34 13.44 -14.22 -22.09
CA ALA A 34 13.53 -15.64 -21.79
C ALA A 34 12.17 -16.13 -21.25
N PRO A 35 11.62 -17.24 -21.77
CA PRO A 35 10.43 -17.83 -21.18
C PRO A 35 10.77 -18.39 -19.79
N LEU A 36 10.02 -17.95 -18.78
CA LEU A 36 10.13 -18.49 -17.44
C LEU A 36 9.32 -19.79 -17.35
N ALA A 37 9.99 -20.93 -17.17
CA ALA A 37 9.33 -22.19 -16.90
C ALA A 37 8.79 -22.19 -15.46
N VAL A 38 7.55 -21.73 -15.29
CA VAL A 38 6.86 -21.78 -13.99
C VAL A 38 6.42 -23.22 -13.76
N SER A 39 6.94 -23.86 -12.71
CA SER A 39 6.55 -25.23 -12.37
C SER A 39 5.04 -25.31 -12.13
N THR A 40 4.36 -26.26 -12.78
CA THR A 40 2.97 -26.64 -12.45
C THR A 40 2.91 -27.58 -11.25
N ALA A 41 4.06 -28.13 -10.82
CA ALA A 41 4.22 -28.95 -9.64
C ALA A 41 4.84 -28.13 -8.50
N GLY A 42 4.05 -27.85 -7.46
CA GLY A 42 4.44 -27.05 -6.30
C GLY A 42 3.22 -26.38 -5.69
N LYS A 43 3.30 -26.00 -4.40
CA LYS A 43 2.30 -25.08 -3.83
C LYS A 43 2.52 -23.72 -4.49
N THR A 44 1.45 -23.08 -4.96
CA THR A 44 1.52 -21.67 -5.38
C THR A 44 2.15 -20.85 -4.24
N GLY A 45 3.07 -19.94 -4.58
CA GLY A 45 3.74 -19.09 -3.58
C GLY A 45 2.76 -18.23 -2.76
N PHE A 46 1.58 -17.99 -3.32
CA PHE A 46 0.44 -17.39 -2.64
C PHE A 46 -0.78 -18.30 -2.72
N THR A 47 -1.60 -18.30 -1.68
CA THR A 47 -2.91 -18.96 -1.68
C THR A 47 -3.96 -17.87 -1.55
N LEU A 48 -4.95 -17.88 -2.45
CA LEU A 48 -6.10 -16.99 -2.31
C LEU A 48 -6.84 -17.35 -1.03
N MET A 49 -6.97 -16.39 -0.13
CA MET A 49 -7.73 -16.53 1.10
C MET A 49 -9.09 -15.88 0.93
N ASP A 50 -10.11 -16.45 1.57
CA ASP A 50 -11.44 -15.86 1.61
C ASP A 50 -11.41 -14.59 2.49
N ALA A 51 -11.82 -13.47 1.89
CA ALA A 51 -11.91 -12.17 2.53
C ALA A 51 -12.77 -12.19 3.79
N ALA A 52 -13.91 -12.90 3.76
CA ALA A 52 -14.80 -13.02 4.91
C ALA A 52 -14.16 -13.86 6.02
N ALA A 53 -13.45 -14.94 5.66
CA ALA A 53 -12.70 -15.74 6.62
C ALA A 53 -11.56 -14.94 7.30
N LEU A 54 -10.94 -14.01 6.58
CA LEU A 54 -9.95 -13.08 7.14
C LEU A 54 -10.59 -11.95 7.97
N GLY A 55 -11.84 -11.59 7.70
CA GLY A 55 -12.47 -10.39 8.25
C GLY A 55 -12.04 -9.10 7.55
N ILE A 56 -11.53 -9.18 6.32
CA ILE A 56 -11.13 -8.02 5.49
C ILE A 56 -12.03 -7.95 4.26
N GLU A 57 -13.07 -7.11 4.32
CA GLU A 57 -14.04 -6.92 3.23
C GLU A 57 -13.76 -5.66 2.38
N PHE A 58 -12.64 -4.99 2.63
CA PHE A 58 -12.26 -3.75 1.95
C PHE A 58 -12.23 -3.91 0.43
N THR A 59 -12.86 -2.97 -0.28
CA THR A 59 -12.74 -2.82 -1.73
C THR A 59 -12.64 -1.35 -2.07
N ASN A 60 -11.59 -0.94 -2.79
CA ASN A 60 -11.47 0.42 -3.32
C ASN A 60 -12.30 0.55 -4.61
N ALA A 61 -13.61 0.68 -4.45
CA ALA A 61 -14.54 0.82 -5.57
C ALA A 61 -14.70 2.28 -6.00
N LEU A 62 -14.72 2.52 -7.30
CA LEU A 62 -15.00 3.83 -7.90
C LEU A 62 -16.29 3.77 -8.70
N SER A 63 -17.12 4.81 -8.60
CA SER A 63 -18.27 4.96 -9.47
C SER A 63 -17.83 5.15 -10.92
N PRO A 64 -18.58 4.63 -11.90
CA PRO A 64 -18.23 4.82 -13.31
C PRO A 64 -18.08 6.32 -13.68
N GLN A 65 -18.88 7.19 -13.08
CA GLN A 65 -18.78 8.63 -13.25
C GLN A 65 -17.40 9.16 -12.83
N ARG A 66 -16.88 8.72 -11.67
CA ARG A 66 -15.54 9.11 -11.20
C ARG A 66 -14.42 8.58 -12.08
N VAL A 67 -14.53 7.34 -12.55
CA VAL A 67 -13.55 6.74 -13.47
C VAL A 67 -13.41 7.58 -14.73
N VAL A 68 -14.53 8.07 -15.26
CA VAL A 68 -14.55 8.89 -16.47
C VAL A 68 -14.01 10.31 -16.23
N MET A 69 -14.38 10.92 -15.10
CA MET A 69 -13.93 12.28 -14.78
C MET A 69 -12.44 12.34 -14.42
N PHE A 70 -11.89 11.27 -13.86
CA PHE A 70 -10.52 11.23 -13.38
C PHE A 70 -9.88 9.86 -13.64
N GLN A 71 -9.42 9.62 -14.87
CA GLN A 71 -8.81 8.34 -15.26
C GLN A 71 -7.63 7.93 -14.37
N ASN A 72 -6.87 8.89 -13.82
CA ASN A 72 -5.79 8.63 -12.87
C ASN A 72 -6.24 7.93 -11.57
N LEU A 73 -7.53 7.96 -11.24
CA LEU A 73 -8.05 7.24 -10.08
C LEU A 73 -8.06 5.73 -10.28
N MET A 74 -7.98 5.25 -11.53
CA MET A 74 -7.86 3.82 -11.84
C MET A 74 -6.50 3.23 -11.45
N ASN A 75 -5.51 4.07 -11.12
CA ASN A 75 -4.32 3.59 -10.42
C ASN A 75 -4.75 2.94 -9.09
N GLY A 76 -3.94 2.02 -8.54
CA GLY A 76 -4.22 1.47 -7.20
C GLY A 76 -4.38 2.58 -6.15
N SER A 77 -5.01 2.25 -5.02
CA SER A 77 -4.87 3.03 -3.80
C SER A 77 -3.70 2.50 -2.98
N GLY A 78 -3.20 3.31 -2.05
CA GLY A 78 -2.16 2.88 -1.12
C GLY A 78 -2.68 1.99 0.00
N LEU A 79 -1.74 1.26 0.60
CA LEU A 79 -1.93 0.59 1.88
C LEU A 79 -0.71 0.88 2.76
N ALA A 80 -0.90 0.82 4.06
CA ALA A 80 0.17 0.88 5.04
C ALA A 80 -0.05 -0.20 6.10
N ALA A 81 1.03 -0.63 6.76
CA ALA A 81 0.98 -1.66 7.77
C ALA A 81 1.87 -1.28 8.95
N ALA A 82 1.37 -1.43 10.17
CA ALA A 82 2.09 -1.18 11.41
C ALA A 82 1.35 -1.87 12.56
N ASP A 83 2.03 -2.10 13.68
CA ASP A 83 1.41 -2.49 14.94
C ASP A 83 0.89 -1.21 15.63
N VAL A 84 -0.40 -0.90 15.48
CA VAL A 84 -0.94 0.41 15.88
C VAL A 84 -1.32 0.47 17.35
N ASP A 85 -1.42 -0.66 18.04
CA ASP A 85 -1.76 -0.72 19.46
C ASP A 85 -0.75 -1.48 20.32
N ARG A 86 0.42 -1.78 19.74
CA ARG A 86 1.59 -2.38 20.37
C ARG A 86 1.31 -3.77 20.95
N ASP A 87 0.43 -4.53 20.31
CA ASP A 87 0.11 -5.90 20.71
C ASP A 87 1.02 -6.96 20.06
N GLY A 88 1.97 -6.52 19.23
CA GLY A 88 2.94 -7.36 18.52
C GLY A 88 2.41 -7.93 17.21
N LEU A 89 1.20 -7.56 16.79
CA LEU A 89 0.59 -7.97 15.53
C LEU A 89 0.54 -6.79 14.56
N VAL A 90 0.88 -7.06 13.31
CA VAL A 90 0.84 -6.01 12.27
C VAL A 90 -0.59 -5.83 11.78
N ASP A 91 -1.10 -4.60 11.91
CA ASP A 91 -2.40 -4.13 11.43
C ASP A 91 -2.30 -3.59 10.00
N LEU A 92 -3.46 -3.42 9.36
CA LEU A 92 -3.55 -3.01 7.95
C LEU A 92 -4.42 -1.78 7.78
N TYR A 93 -3.88 -0.74 7.14
CA TYR A 93 -4.60 0.46 6.75
C TYR A 93 -4.74 0.55 5.24
N PHE A 94 -5.96 0.68 4.76
CA PHE A 94 -6.29 0.77 3.34
C PHE A 94 -6.78 2.17 2.98
N CYS A 95 -6.13 2.79 1.99
CA CYS A 95 -6.59 4.03 1.41
C CYS A 95 -7.77 3.78 0.47
N HIS A 96 -8.77 4.64 0.55
CA HIS A 96 -9.95 4.60 -0.28
C HIS A 96 -10.09 5.91 -1.07
N LYS A 97 -10.45 5.82 -2.35
CA LYS A 97 -10.48 6.98 -3.25
C LYS A 97 -11.82 7.70 -3.29
N GLN A 98 -12.91 7.06 -2.86
CA GLN A 98 -14.26 7.60 -2.94
C GLN A 98 -15.02 7.64 -1.61
N GLU A 99 -15.05 6.53 -0.89
CA GLU A 99 -15.48 6.40 0.51
C GLU A 99 -14.29 6.58 1.48
N GLY A 100 -14.51 6.34 2.77
CA GLY A 100 -13.48 6.42 3.79
C GLY A 100 -12.48 5.27 3.77
N ASN A 101 -11.24 5.59 4.16
CA ASN A 101 -10.17 4.65 4.43
C ASN A 101 -10.56 3.68 5.55
N GLN A 102 -9.89 2.52 5.62
CA GLN A 102 -10.21 1.50 6.61
C GLN A 102 -8.97 0.99 7.34
N LEU A 103 -9.05 0.91 8.66
CA LEU A 103 -8.06 0.27 9.53
C LEU A 103 -8.59 -1.07 10.04
N TYR A 104 -7.81 -2.11 9.82
CA TYR A 104 -8.07 -3.47 10.27
C TYR A 104 -7.05 -3.88 11.30
N ARG A 105 -7.51 -4.09 12.53
CA ARG A 105 -6.70 -4.64 13.61
C ARG A 105 -6.53 -6.14 13.42
N ASN A 106 -5.31 -6.63 13.54
CA ASN A 106 -4.96 -8.03 13.48
C ASN A 106 -5.26 -8.72 14.83
N LEU A 107 -5.98 -9.84 14.77
CA LEU A 107 -6.37 -10.63 15.94
C LEU A 107 -5.54 -11.92 16.05
N GLY A 108 -4.56 -12.10 15.17
CA GLY A 108 -3.77 -13.31 15.04
C GLY A 108 -4.49 -14.38 14.22
N GLY A 109 -3.73 -15.41 13.80
CA GLY A 109 -4.30 -16.57 13.09
C GLY A 109 -4.97 -16.24 11.75
N GLY A 110 -4.63 -15.11 11.13
CA GLY A 110 -5.25 -14.64 9.89
C GLY A 110 -6.67 -14.11 10.11
N ARG A 111 -6.97 -13.52 11.27
CA ARG A 111 -8.24 -12.85 11.56
C ARG A 111 -8.00 -11.35 11.76
N PHE A 112 -8.89 -10.53 11.23
CA PHE A 112 -8.85 -9.09 11.34
C PHE A 112 -10.22 -8.54 11.72
N THR A 113 -10.24 -7.36 12.32
CA THR A 113 -11.48 -6.63 12.63
C THR A 113 -11.34 -5.16 12.24
N ASN A 114 -12.39 -4.59 11.64
CA ASN A 114 -12.40 -3.19 11.25
C ASN A 114 -12.58 -2.31 12.48
N VAL A 115 -11.56 -1.50 12.80
CA VAL A 115 -11.52 -0.58 13.94
C VAL A 115 -11.57 0.89 13.51
N THR A 116 -11.83 1.17 12.23
CA THR A 116 -11.74 2.50 11.61
C THR A 116 -12.45 3.59 12.40
N ALA A 117 -13.71 3.34 12.78
CA ALA A 117 -14.53 4.32 13.50
C ALA A 117 -14.02 4.57 14.92
N GLN A 118 -13.51 3.53 15.58
CA GLN A 118 -12.98 3.60 16.94
C GLN A 118 -11.64 4.34 16.95
N ALA A 119 -10.83 4.12 15.92
CA ALA A 119 -9.52 4.73 15.73
C ALA A 119 -9.58 6.18 15.23
N GLY A 120 -10.66 6.59 14.56
CA GLY A 120 -10.83 7.95 14.04
C GLY A 120 -10.08 8.23 12.73
N VAL A 121 -9.79 7.20 11.95
CA VAL A 121 -8.84 7.25 10.81
C VAL A 121 -9.51 7.16 9.43
N ALA A 122 -10.83 7.40 9.36
CA ALA A 122 -11.61 7.18 8.14
C ALA A 122 -11.24 8.13 6.98
N CYS A 123 -10.73 9.33 7.25
CA CYS A 123 -10.43 10.35 6.22
C CYS A 123 -11.55 10.51 5.17
N ALA A 124 -12.82 10.49 5.61
CA ALA A 124 -13.98 10.23 4.74
C ALA A 124 -14.23 11.27 3.62
N ASN A 125 -13.62 12.45 3.70
CA ASN A 125 -13.78 13.53 2.72
C ASN A 125 -12.57 13.68 1.79
N GLN A 126 -11.73 12.65 1.69
CA GLN A 126 -10.47 12.67 0.95
C GLN A 126 -10.44 11.57 -0.11
N THR A 127 -9.88 11.90 -1.28
CA THR A 127 -9.45 10.87 -2.25
C THR A 127 -8.07 10.39 -1.83
N SER A 128 -7.99 9.36 -0.99
CA SER A 128 -6.71 8.88 -0.47
C SER A 128 -5.97 8.02 -1.48
N VAL A 129 -4.70 8.33 -1.71
CA VAL A 129 -3.86 7.65 -2.71
C VAL A 129 -2.64 6.94 -2.12
N GLY A 130 -2.29 7.24 -0.87
CA GLY A 130 -1.12 6.72 -0.19
C GLY A 130 -1.25 6.90 1.31
N ALA A 131 -0.58 6.03 2.06
CA ALA A 131 -0.45 6.13 3.51
C ALA A 131 0.93 5.64 3.92
N VAL A 132 1.45 6.15 5.02
CA VAL A 132 2.66 5.67 5.67
C VAL A 132 2.50 5.75 7.18
N PHE A 133 3.05 4.76 7.88
CA PHE A 133 3.18 4.79 9.33
C PHE A 133 4.61 5.14 9.74
N GLY A 134 4.77 5.87 10.83
CA GLY A 134 6.06 6.18 11.45
C GLY A 134 5.89 6.87 12.80
N ASP A 135 6.93 6.91 13.61
CA ASP A 135 6.93 7.65 14.89
C ASP A 135 7.30 9.12 14.62
N LEU A 136 6.31 10.00 14.56
CA LEU A 136 6.48 11.39 14.14
C LEU A 136 6.73 12.34 15.32
N ASN A 137 6.48 11.88 16.55
CA ASN A 137 6.60 12.67 17.77
C ASN A 137 7.62 12.11 18.77
N GLY A 138 8.24 10.96 18.46
CA GLY A 138 9.26 10.30 19.28
C GLY A 138 8.70 9.50 20.47
N ASP A 139 7.40 9.16 20.48
CA ASP A 139 6.78 8.42 21.57
C ASP A 139 6.78 6.88 21.38
N GLY A 140 7.29 6.43 20.24
CA GLY A 140 7.37 5.03 19.81
C GLY A 140 6.07 4.46 19.25
N ALA A 141 5.03 5.27 19.02
CA ALA A 141 3.77 4.83 18.42
C ALA A 141 3.84 4.97 16.91
N ALA A 142 3.13 4.09 16.20
CA ALA A 142 2.95 4.25 14.76
C ALA A 142 1.90 5.34 14.50
N ASP A 143 2.36 6.57 14.26
CA ASP A 143 1.54 7.66 13.73
C ASP A 143 1.31 7.46 12.24
N LEU A 144 0.27 8.11 11.70
CA LEU A 144 -0.21 7.89 10.35
C LEU A 144 -0.22 9.18 9.53
N ILE A 145 0.37 9.11 8.34
CA ILE A 145 0.24 10.16 7.32
C ILE A 145 -0.53 9.58 6.15
N VAL A 146 -1.55 10.31 5.67
CA VAL A 146 -2.38 9.92 4.52
C VAL A 146 -2.31 10.99 3.45
N SER A 147 -1.91 10.60 2.25
CA SER A 147 -1.85 11.51 1.10
C SER A 147 -3.15 11.56 0.33
N GLY A 148 -3.64 12.78 0.07
CA GLY A 148 -4.85 13.04 -0.72
C GLY A 148 -4.53 13.45 -2.15
N PHE A 149 -5.26 12.92 -3.13
CA PHE A 149 -5.22 13.43 -4.51
C PHE A 149 -5.86 14.82 -4.57
N GLY A 150 -5.08 15.85 -4.94
CA GLY A 150 -5.50 17.26 -4.85
C GLY A 150 -5.52 17.82 -3.43
N GLY A 151 -4.99 17.07 -2.45
CA GLY A 151 -4.90 17.46 -1.05
C GLY A 151 -6.26 17.55 -0.31
N PRO A 152 -6.23 17.90 0.99
CA PRO A 152 -5.02 18.03 1.82
C PRO A 152 -4.39 16.66 2.15
N ASN A 153 -3.18 16.68 2.71
CA ASN A 153 -2.68 15.54 3.49
C ASN A 153 -3.29 15.56 4.88
N VAL A 154 -3.40 14.37 5.47
CA VAL A 154 -3.83 14.17 6.85
C VAL A 154 -2.66 13.60 7.65
N VAL A 155 -2.42 14.17 8.83
CA VAL A 155 -1.45 13.70 9.83
C VAL A 155 -2.18 13.36 11.11
N LEU A 156 -1.98 12.15 11.59
CA LEU A 156 -2.72 11.54 12.68
C LEU A 156 -1.74 10.99 13.70
N LEU A 157 -1.68 11.57 14.90
CA LEU A 157 -0.88 11.05 15.99
C LEU A 157 -1.62 9.95 16.73
N ASN A 158 -0.95 8.84 17.00
CA ASN A 158 -1.47 7.68 17.68
C ASN A 158 -1.16 7.75 19.19
N ASP A 159 -2.12 7.43 20.04
CA ASP A 159 -1.91 7.36 21.50
C ASP A 159 -1.21 6.07 21.97
N GLY A 160 -0.72 5.26 21.03
CA GLY A 160 -0.12 3.96 21.25
C GLY A 160 -1.13 2.86 21.57
N ARG A 161 -2.43 3.14 21.48
CA ARG A 161 -3.55 2.19 21.70
C ARG A 161 -4.49 2.14 20.49
N GLY A 162 -4.04 2.64 19.34
CA GLY A 162 -4.79 2.64 18.10
C GLY A 162 -5.87 3.73 18.02
N ARG A 163 -5.83 4.76 18.88
CA ARG A 163 -6.68 5.95 18.74
C ARG A 163 -5.85 7.12 18.22
N PHE A 164 -6.36 7.75 17.17
CA PHE A 164 -5.65 8.77 16.45
C PHE A 164 -6.25 10.16 16.65
N THR A 165 -5.38 11.17 16.69
CA THR A 165 -5.74 12.58 16.75
C THR A 165 -5.23 13.30 15.51
N ASP A 166 -6.12 13.99 14.80
CA ASP A 166 -5.77 14.80 13.63
C ASP A 166 -4.99 16.05 14.07
N VAL A 167 -3.74 16.15 13.60
CA VAL A 167 -2.83 17.29 13.82
C VAL A 167 -2.44 17.96 12.50
N SER A 168 -3.18 17.71 11.42
CA SER A 168 -2.84 18.16 10.06
C SER A 168 -2.65 19.67 9.96
N ALA A 169 -3.44 20.44 10.72
CA ALA A 169 -3.37 21.90 10.74
C ALA A 169 -2.05 22.42 11.33
N SER A 170 -1.52 21.77 12.36
CA SER A 170 -0.25 22.14 13.00
C SER A 170 0.96 21.51 12.33
N ALA A 171 0.79 20.41 11.60
CA ALA A 171 1.88 19.69 10.92
C ALA A 171 2.45 20.42 9.69
N GLY A 172 1.80 21.49 9.21
CA GLY A 172 2.32 22.32 8.11
C GLY A 172 2.30 21.68 6.71
N ILE A 173 1.82 20.44 6.56
CA ILE A 173 1.80 19.71 5.28
C ILE A 173 0.43 19.66 4.58
N SER A 174 -0.54 20.46 5.03
CA SER A 174 -1.93 20.52 4.53
C SER A 174 -2.10 21.24 3.17
N GLY A 175 -1.07 21.22 2.32
CA GLY A 175 -1.08 21.86 1.01
C GLY A 175 -2.10 21.28 0.03
N LYS A 176 -2.53 22.08 -0.96
CA LYS A 176 -3.57 21.74 -1.95
C LYS A 176 -3.07 20.94 -3.17
N SER A 177 -1.78 20.65 -3.23
CA SER A 177 -1.20 20.06 -4.44
C SER A 177 -1.48 18.56 -4.55
N GLY A 178 -1.74 17.88 -3.43
CA GLY A 178 -1.87 16.44 -3.37
C GLY A 178 -0.55 15.72 -3.66
N TYR A 179 -0.39 14.54 -3.09
CA TYR A 179 0.90 13.84 -3.08
C TYR A 179 0.67 12.38 -3.44
N THR A 180 1.55 11.80 -4.25
CA THR A 180 1.33 10.46 -4.83
C THR A 180 2.17 9.38 -4.20
N SER A 181 3.32 9.72 -3.63
CA SER A 181 4.14 8.79 -2.89
C SER A 181 4.83 9.50 -1.74
N MET A 182 5.05 8.75 -0.68
CA MET A 182 5.65 9.22 0.57
C MET A 182 6.71 8.20 1.01
N ALA A 183 7.79 8.70 1.59
CA ALA A 183 8.81 7.89 2.25
C ALA A 183 9.25 8.60 3.54
N LEU A 184 9.49 7.80 4.58
CA LEU A 184 10.05 8.26 5.85
C LEU A 184 11.48 7.73 6.00
N SER A 185 12.41 8.57 6.42
CA SER A 185 13.79 8.22 6.73
C SER A 185 14.44 9.32 7.55
N ASP A 186 15.35 8.98 8.46
CA ASP A 186 16.29 9.96 9.05
C ASP A 186 17.39 10.24 8.02
N VAL A 187 17.26 11.32 7.24
CA VAL A 187 18.16 11.64 6.12
C VAL A 187 19.34 12.50 6.57
N ASP A 188 19.17 13.34 7.58
CA ASP A 188 20.23 14.22 8.08
C ASP A 188 20.98 13.67 9.32
N GLY A 189 20.48 12.59 9.92
CA GLY A 189 21.12 11.86 11.01
C GLY A 189 20.86 12.46 12.39
N ASP A 190 19.81 13.25 12.57
CA ASP A 190 19.46 13.87 13.86
C ASP A 190 18.56 13.01 14.76
N ALA A 191 18.21 11.81 14.27
CA ALA A 191 17.37 10.80 14.91
C ALA A 191 15.87 11.14 14.98
N ASP A 192 15.40 12.14 14.23
CA ASP A 192 13.98 12.25 13.86
C ASP A 192 13.70 11.68 12.45
N LEU A 193 12.42 11.47 12.12
CA LEU A 193 12.03 10.97 10.81
C LEU A 193 11.73 12.13 9.86
N ASP A 194 12.50 12.24 8.77
CA ASP A 194 12.16 13.11 7.66
C ASP A 194 11.08 12.52 6.77
N LEU A 195 10.21 13.39 6.25
CA LEU A 195 9.17 13.02 5.29
C LEU A 195 9.52 13.52 3.88
N TYR A 196 9.77 12.58 2.98
CA TYR A 196 9.89 12.84 1.55
C TYR A 196 8.54 12.68 0.86
N LEU A 197 8.08 13.74 0.18
CA LEU A 197 6.79 13.79 -0.53
C LEU A 197 6.99 14.02 -2.03
N CYS A 198 6.44 13.14 -2.86
CA CYS A 198 6.36 13.36 -4.31
C CYS A 198 5.00 13.93 -4.71
N ASN A 199 5.03 15.01 -5.48
CA ASN A 199 3.84 15.61 -6.09
C ASN A 199 3.66 15.11 -7.53
N PHE A 200 2.42 14.76 -7.89
CA PHE A 200 2.03 14.53 -9.27
C PHE A 200 1.35 15.77 -9.84
N GLY A 201 2.14 16.59 -10.54
CA GLY A 201 1.68 17.75 -11.30
C GLY A 201 1.16 18.90 -10.42
N ALA A 202 1.81 20.06 -10.50
CA ALA A 202 1.04 21.29 -10.34
C ALA A 202 -0.08 21.22 -11.39
N GLN A 203 -1.34 21.52 -11.02
CA GLN A 203 -2.46 21.54 -11.95
C GLN A 203 -2.02 22.17 -13.29
N ALA A 204 -1.72 21.33 -14.29
CA ALA A 204 -1.91 21.77 -15.66
C ALA A 204 -3.41 21.93 -15.70
N ILE A 205 -3.86 23.18 -15.69
CA ILE A 205 -5.26 23.55 -15.89
C ILE A 205 -5.67 22.88 -17.21
N LEU A 206 -6.23 21.68 -17.12
CA LEU A 206 -7.14 21.18 -18.12
C LEU A 206 -8.25 22.23 -18.08
N ARG A 207 -8.28 23.05 -19.14
CA ARG A 207 -9.21 24.16 -19.32
C ARG A 207 -10.55 23.81 -18.70
N ASP A 208 -10.93 24.64 -17.73
CA ASP A 208 -12.19 24.60 -17.00
C ASP A 208 -13.37 24.14 -17.87
N GLY A 209 -14.20 23.23 -17.33
CA GLY A 209 -15.59 23.09 -17.79
C GLY A 209 -15.90 21.95 -18.76
N GLY A 210 -15.11 20.88 -18.82
CA GLY A 210 -15.54 19.66 -19.53
C GLY A 210 -16.79 19.04 -18.89
N ILE A 211 -17.98 19.32 -19.43
CA ILE A 211 -19.21 18.62 -19.03
C ILE A 211 -19.19 17.21 -19.62
N VAL A 212 -19.24 16.22 -18.76
CA VAL A 212 -19.47 14.82 -19.13
C VAL A 212 -20.86 14.42 -18.66
N SER A 213 -21.67 13.90 -19.58
CA SER A 213 -22.98 13.32 -19.28
C SER A 213 -22.88 11.80 -19.30
N THR A 214 -23.41 11.15 -18.26
CA THR A 214 -23.54 9.68 -18.23
C THR A 214 -25.01 9.29 -18.26
N ARG A 215 -25.38 8.34 -19.11
CA ARG A 215 -26.73 7.76 -19.14
C ARG A 215 -26.67 6.26 -19.33
N MET A 216 -27.56 5.54 -18.64
CA MET A 216 -27.81 4.13 -18.92
C MET A 216 -28.78 4.01 -20.11
N ILE A 217 -28.36 3.33 -21.17
CA ILE A 217 -29.20 3.01 -22.33
C ILE A 217 -29.11 1.50 -22.57
N ASN A 218 -30.25 0.80 -22.50
CA ASN A 218 -30.35 -0.66 -22.69
C ASN A 218 -29.41 -1.48 -21.78
N GLY A 219 -29.19 -1.02 -20.54
CA GLY A 219 -28.30 -1.70 -19.58
C GLY A 219 -26.81 -1.43 -19.79
N GLN A 220 -26.43 -0.64 -20.79
CA GLN A 220 -25.05 -0.21 -21.02
C GLN A 220 -24.85 1.25 -20.61
N LEU A 221 -23.70 1.53 -19.99
CA LEU A 221 -23.31 2.89 -19.63
C LEU A 221 -22.79 3.62 -20.88
N GLN A 222 -23.46 4.70 -21.26
CA GLN A 222 -23.00 5.59 -22.33
C GLN A 222 -22.50 6.90 -21.73
N ILE A 223 -21.34 7.34 -22.20
CA ILE A 223 -20.63 8.53 -21.77
C ILE A 223 -20.56 9.48 -22.96
N THR A 224 -20.98 10.73 -22.78
CA THR A 224 -20.88 11.76 -23.83
C THR A 224 -20.26 13.04 -23.28
N GLY A 225 -19.42 13.70 -24.09
CA GLY A 225 -18.65 14.90 -23.72
C GLY A 225 -17.76 15.36 -24.86
N ARG A 226 -17.21 16.59 -24.80
CA ARG A 226 -16.49 17.24 -25.92
C ARG A 226 -15.28 16.46 -26.47
N ASN A 227 -14.79 15.46 -25.74
CA ASN A 227 -13.70 14.55 -26.13
C ASN A 227 -14.02 13.06 -25.86
N ALA A 228 -15.30 12.69 -25.78
CA ALA A 228 -15.72 11.29 -25.64
C ALA A 228 -15.96 10.69 -27.03
N ASN A 229 -14.87 10.40 -27.75
CA ASN A 229 -14.84 9.54 -28.93
C ASN A 229 -13.68 8.56 -28.78
#